data_AF-A0A429FV15-F1
#
_entry.id   AF-A0A429FV15-F1
#
_cell.length_a   1.000
_cell.length_b   1.000
_cell.length_c   1.000
_cell.angle_alpha   90.00
_cell.angle_beta   90.00
_cell.angle_gamma   90.00
#
_symmetry.space_group_name_H-M   'P 1'
#
loop_
_entity.id
_entity.type
_entity.pdbx_description
1 polymer ?
#
loop_
_entity_poly.entity_id
_entity_poly.type
_entity_poly.pdbx_seq_one_letter_code
_entity_poly.pdbx_strand_id
1 'polypeptide(L)'
;MDALIAFLRAREDEREAAATAMKAVYPTPWETADRGWMARVVADGPNFHEVIRLDQTQAPDAEWLGGVVRHIELGNPDFVLADVAAKRRIITLAQAANDLEDAIEGETSHGSRARARGEQPDPRVGDSILKQLALPYADHPDYREEWRP
;
A
#
# COMPACT_ATOMS: atom_id res chain seq x y z
N MET A 1 10.97 6.69 -14.88
CA MET A 1 10.19 5.64 -14.20
C MET A 1 10.95 4.97 -13.06
N ASP A 2 12.25 4.74 -13.19
CA ASP A 2 13.07 4.16 -12.11
C ASP A 2 12.97 4.91 -10.77
N ALA A 3 12.91 6.24 -10.80
CA ALA A 3 12.73 7.05 -9.59
C ALA A 3 11.40 6.76 -8.88
N LEU A 4 10.31 6.57 -9.64
CA LEU A 4 9.00 6.22 -9.08
C LEU A 4 9.01 4.79 -8.51
N ILE A 5 9.66 3.85 -9.19
CA ILE A 5 9.81 2.47 -8.70
C ILE A 5 10.63 2.45 -7.40
N ALA A 6 11.74 3.18 -7.34
CA ALA A 6 12.55 3.32 -6.14
C ALA A 6 11.75 3.95 -4.99
N PHE A 7 10.97 5.00 -5.28
CA PHE A 7 10.07 5.62 -4.32
C PHE A 7 9.04 4.63 -3.75
N LEU A 8 8.33 3.90 -4.62
CA LEU A 8 7.35 2.89 -4.20
C LEU A 8 7.99 1.79 -3.36
N ARG A 9 9.14 1.25 -3.79
CA ARG A 9 9.86 0.23 -3.02
C ARG A 9 10.24 0.74 -1.63
N ALA A 10 10.77 1.96 -1.53
CA ALA A 10 11.09 2.56 -0.24
C ALA A 10 9.85 2.69 0.67
N ARG A 11 8.68 3.05 0.14
CA ARG A 11 7.43 3.11 0.92
C ARG A 11 6.98 1.73 1.40
N GLU A 12 7.07 0.72 0.54
CA GLU A 12 6.73 -0.65 0.91
C GLU A 12 7.73 -1.23 1.93
N ASP A 13 9.01 -0.87 1.85
CA ASP A 13 10.04 -1.25 2.83
C ASP A 13 9.75 -0.64 4.22
N GLU A 14 9.36 0.64 4.27
CA GLU A 14 8.96 1.30 5.53
C GLU A 14 7.72 0.64 6.15
N ARG A 15 6.71 0.31 5.33
CA ARG A 15 5.50 -0.38 5.78
C ARG A 15 5.80 -1.78 6.30
N GLU A 16 6.65 -2.53 5.60
CA GLU A 16 7.10 -3.86 6.03
C GLU A 16 7.87 -3.78 7.36
N ALA A 17 8.79 -2.82 7.49
CA ALA A 17 9.57 -2.63 8.70
C ALA A 17 8.67 -2.30 9.90
N ALA A 18 7.71 -1.39 9.73
CA ALA A 18 6.75 -1.03 10.77
C ALA A 18 5.87 -2.23 11.17
N ALA A 19 5.33 -2.97 10.21
CA ALA A 19 4.51 -4.15 10.47
C ALA A 19 5.31 -5.28 11.14
N THR A 20 6.54 -5.51 10.70
CA THR A 20 7.45 -6.53 11.28
C THR A 20 7.81 -6.19 12.71
N ALA A 21 8.18 -4.93 12.98
CA ALA A 21 8.47 -4.45 14.33
C ALA A 21 7.25 -4.61 15.25
N MET A 22 6.06 -4.27 14.75
CA MET A 22 4.82 -4.43 15.50
C MET A 22 4.53 -5.90 15.81
N LYS A 23 4.65 -6.79 14.82
CA LYS A 23 4.42 -8.24 14.98
C LYS A 23 5.40 -8.89 15.95
N ALA A 24 6.65 -8.39 16.01
CA ALA A 24 7.66 -8.89 16.94
C ALA A 24 7.31 -8.59 18.42
N VAL A 25 6.65 -7.46 18.68
CA VAL A 25 6.21 -7.06 20.03
C VAL A 25 4.82 -7.64 20.35
N TYR A 26 3.93 -7.63 19.37
CA TYR A 26 2.53 -8.05 19.48
C TYR A 26 2.22 -9.08 18.39
N PRO A 27 2.46 -10.38 18.67
CA PRO A 27 2.21 -11.46 17.71
C PRO A 27 0.78 -11.47 17.20
N THR A 28 0.60 -11.95 15.98
CA THR A 28 -0.72 -12.19 15.39
C THR A 28 -1.19 -13.63 15.70
N PRO A 29 -2.50 -13.93 15.67
CA PRO A 29 -3.60 -13.05 15.26
C PRO A 29 -3.89 -11.95 16.29
N TRP A 30 -4.30 -10.79 15.76
CA TRP A 30 -4.90 -9.75 16.58
C TRP A 30 -6.40 -10.00 16.65
N GLU A 31 -6.92 -10.14 17.87
CA GLU A 31 -8.35 -10.27 18.11
C GLU A 31 -8.89 -8.95 18.65
N THR A 32 -10.01 -8.49 18.08
CA THR A 32 -10.69 -7.31 18.59
C THR A 32 -11.90 -7.71 19.41
N ALA A 33 -12.02 -7.13 20.60
CA ALA A 33 -13.20 -7.21 21.43
C ALA A 33 -13.80 -5.82 21.58
N ASP A 34 -15.02 -5.62 21.09
CA ASP A 34 -15.82 -4.41 21.33
C ASP A 34 -16.96 -4.74 22.30
N ARG A 35 -16.98 -4.06 23.44
CA ARG A 35 -18.02 -4.17 24.48
C ARG A 35 -18.96 -2.96 24.51
N GLY A 36 -18.95 -2.14 23.47
CA GLY A 36 -19.69 -0.88 23.36
C GLY A 36 -18.96 0.25 24.07
N TRP A 37 -18.71 0.10 25.36
CA TRP A 37 -18.02 1.10 26.20
C TRP A 37 -16.50 0.95 26.22
N MET A 38 -15.96 -0.13 25.65
CA MET A 38 -14.54 -0.42 25.59
C MET A 38 -14.23 -1.29 24.39
N ALA A 39 -13.17 -0.90 23.66
CA ALA A 39 -12.58 -1.71 22.62
C ALA A 39 -11.16 -2.11 22.97
N ARG A 40 -10.81 -3.37 22.71
CA ARG A 40 -9.50 -3.95 23.01
C ARG A 40 -8.99 -4.74 21.82
N VAL A 41 -7.74 -4.51 21.45
CA VAL A 41 -7.01 -5.38 20.53
C VAL A 41 -6.00 -6.19 21.33
N VAL A 42 -6.03 -7.51 21.18
CA VAL A 42 -5.12 -8.43 21.87
C VAL A 42 -4.33 -9.27 20.88
N ALA A 43 -3.05 -9.44 21.17
CA ALA A 43 -2.19 -10.43 20.52
C ALA A 43 -2.34 -11.79 21.24
N ASP A 44 -2.48 -12.88 20.47
CA ASP A 44 -2.75 -14.25 20.95
C ASP A 44 -1.70 -14.78 21.97
N GLY A 45 -2.11 -15.77 22.75
CA GLY A 45 -1.57 -16.26 24.02
C GLY A 45 -0.18 -16.91 24.01
N PRO A 46 0.37 -17.21 25.21
CA PRO A 46 -0.34 -17.49 26.46
C PRO A 46 -0.56 -16.29 27.41
N ASN A 47 -0.01 -15.11 27.12
CA ASN A 47 0.00 -13.98 28.05
C ASN A 47 -0.98 -12.84 27.71
N PHE A 48 -1.76 -12.95 26.62
CA PHE A 48 -2.71 -11.93 26.15
C PHE A 48 -2.14 -10.50 26.22
N HIS A 49 -1.23 -10.18 25.30
CA HIS A 49 -0.66 -8.84 25.26
C HIS A 49 -1.69 -7.85 24.73
N GLU A 50 -2.08 -6.89 25.58
CA GLU A 50 -2.92 -5.78 25.15
C GLU A 50 -2.13 -4.88 24.22
N VAL A 51 -2.55 -4.83 22.95
CA VAL A 51 -1.99 -3.93 21.93
C VAL A 51 -2.46 -2.51 22.22
N ILE A 52 -3.77 -2.36 22.41
CA ILE A 52 -4.42 -1.09 22.72
C ILE A 52 -5.76 -1.34 23.42
N ARG A 53 -6.12 -0.42 24.32
CA ARG A 53 -7.44 -0.30 24.93
C ARG A 53 -7.96 1.11 24.72
N LEU A 54 -9.18 1.19 24.21
CA LEU A 54 -9.93 2.42 24.03
C LEU A 54 -11.15 2.38 24.93
N ASP A 55 -11.35 3.42 25.73
CA ASP A 55 -12.47 3.53 26.66
C ASP A 55 -13.41 4.67 26.20
N GLN A 56 -14.70 4.39 26.10
CA GLN A 56 -15.70 5.33 25.61
C GLN A 56 -15.99 6.47 26.60
N THR A 57 -15.57 6.33 27.86
CA THR A 57 -15.81 7.32 28.92
C THR A 57 -15.23 8.72 28.65
N GLN A 58 -14.39 8.89 27.62
CA GLN A 58 -13.75 10.18 27.30
C GLN A 58 -14.54 11.10 26.36
N ALA A 59 -15.70 10.70 25.82
CA ALA A 59 -16.51 11.60 25.01
C ALA A 59 -18.00 11.18 24.95
N PRO A 60 -18.92 11.91 25.64
CA PRO A 60 -20.35 11.61 25.60
C PRO A 60 -20.99 11.76 24.22
N ASP A 61 -20.31 12.46 23.30
CA ASP A 61 -20.79 12.76 21.94
C ASP A 61 -19.97 12.05 20.84
N ALA A 62 -19.04 11.16 21.19
CA ALA A 62 -18.20 10.48 20.19
C ALA A 62 -18.99 9.42 19.42
N GLU A 63 -18.74 9.34 18.11
CA GLU A 63 -19.12 8.20 17.28
C GLU A 63 -18.69 6.88 17.93
N TRP A 64 -19.50 5.83 17.73
CA TRP A 64 -19.25 4.49 18.29
C TRP A 64 -17.81 4.02 18.03
N LEU A 65 -17.16 3.43 19.05
CA LEU A 65 -15.77 2.94 18.99
C LEU A 65 -15.52 1.94 17.85
N GLY A 66 -16.57 1.29 17.33
CA GLY A 66 -16.49 0.35 16.21
C GLY A 66 -15.79 0.90 14.97
N GLY A 67 -15.90 2.21 14.67
CA GLY A 67 -15.18 2.83 13.54
C GLY A 67 -13.66 2.87 13.75
N VAL A 68 -13.23 3.22 14.97
CA VAL A 68 -11.81 3.25 15.37
C VAL A 68 -11.23 1.84 15.40
N VAL A 69 -11.98 0.90 15.97
CA VAL A 69 -11.65 -0.53 15.97
C VAL A 69 -11.38 -1.04 14.57
N ARG A 70 -12.31 -0.81 13.64
CA ARG A 70 -12.17 -1.27 12.25
C ARG A 70 -10.95 -0.65 11.57
N HIS A 71 -10.62 0.61 11.86
CA HIS A 71 -9.42 1.25 11.34
C HIS A 71 -8.14 0.57 11.85
N ILE A 72 -8.10 0.17 13.13
CA ILE A 72 -6.97 -0.55 13.72
C ILE A 72 -6.84 -1.97 13.13
N GLU A 73 -7.97 -2.66 12.90
CA GLU A 73 -7.97 -3.99 12.27
C GLU A 73 -7.35 -3.98 10.88
N LEU A 74 -7.57 -2.92 10.10
CA LEU A 74 -6.92 -2.73 8.79
C LEU A 74 -5.39 -2.53 8.91
N GLY A 75 -4.91 -2.16 10.09
CA GLY A 75 -3.48 -2.06 10.43
C GLY A 75 -2.88 -3.35 10.97
N ASN A 76 -3.61 -4.47 11.00
CA ASN A 76 -3.09 -5.76 11.46
C ASN A 76 -1.78 -6.12 10.72
N PRO A 77 -0.69 -6.45 11.44
CA PRO A 77 0.60 -6.74 10.82
C PRO A 77 0.57 -7.80 9.71
N ASP A 78 -0.23 -8.87 9.86
CA ASP A 78 -0.34 -9.91 8.83
C ASP A 78 -0.97 -9.39 7.54
N PHE A 79 -2.00 -8.56 7.67
CA PHE A 79 -2.63 -7.92 6.53
C PHE A 79 -1.66 -6.97 5.83
N VAL A 80 -0.95 -6.12 6.59
CA VAL A 80 0.01 -5.16 6.03
C VAL A 80 1.15 -5.88 5.31
N LEU A 81 1.70 -6.96 5.89
CA LEU A 81 2.76 -7.74 5.24
C LEU A 81 2.28 -8.42 3.96
N ALA A 82 1.04 -8.94 3.95
CA ALA A 82 0.45 -9.52 2.75
C ALA A 82 0.19 -8.48 1.66
N ASP A 83 -0.29 -7.28 2.03
CA ASP A 83 -0.51 -6.13 1.14
C ASP A 83 0.81 -5.64 0.52
N VAL A 84 1.86 -5.46 1.33
CA VAL A 84 3.22 -5.11 0.85
C VAL A 84 3.72 -6.15 -0.16
N ALA A 85 3.60 -7.45 0.18
CA ALA A 85 4.03 -8.51 -0.73
C ALA A 85 3.24 -8.50 -2.05
N ALA A 86 1.95 -8.18 -2.02
CA ALA A 86 1.13 -8.03 -3.22
C ALA A 86 1.57 -6.83 -4.06
N LYS A 87 1.77 -5.66 -3.46
CA LYS A 87 2.22 -4.45 -4.16
C LYS A 87 3.60 -4.60 -4.79
N ARG A 88 4.55 -5.26 -4.11
CA ARG A 88 5.85 -5.61 -4.70
C ARG A 88 5.70 -6.46 -5.95
N ARG A 89 4.78 -7.43 -5.98
CA ARG A 89 4.48 -8.22 -7.19
C ARG A 89 3.89 -7.36 -8.30
N ILE A 90 2.97 -6.44 -7.98
CA ILE A 90 2.37 -5.53 -8.97
C ILE A 90 3.45 -4.63 -9.59
N ILE A 91 4.39 -4.10 -8.79
CA ILE A 91 5.53 -3.31 -9.30
C ILE A 91 6.34 -4.13 -10.31
N THR A 92 6.69 -5.37 -9.98
CA THR A 92 7.41 -6.27 -10.91
C THR A 92 6.62 -6.53 -12.19
N LEU A 93 5.31 -6.77 -12.09
CA LEU A 93 4.45 -6.98 -13.25
C LEU A 93 4.34 -5.73 -14.13
N ALA A 94 4.30 -4.54 -13.54
CA ALA A 94 4.28 -3.29 -14.28
C ALA A 94 5.58 -3.08 -15.07
N GLN A 95 6.73 -3.41 -14.48
CA GLN A 95 8.02 -3.39 -15.18
C GLN A 95 8.03 -4.39 -16.35
N ALA A 96 7.56 -5.62 -16.12
CA ALA A 96 7.49 -6.63 -17.18
C ALA A 96 6.52 -6.25 -18.32
N ALA A 97 5.41 -5.58 -17.99
CA ALA A 97 4.47 -5.06 -18.99
C ALA A 97 5.13 -4.00 -19.88
N ASN A 98 5.90 -3.10 -19.27
CA ASN A 98 6.72 -2.14 -20.00
C ASN A 98 7.74 -2.86 -20.90
N ASP A 99 8.55 -3.78 -20.36
CA ASP A 99 9.57 -4.48 -21.15
C ASP A 99 8.98 -5.22 -22.36
N LEU A 100 7.79 -5.80 -22.20
CA LEU A 100 7.05 -6.45 -23.29
C LEU A 100 6.59 -5.43 -24.35
N GLU A 101 6.10 -4.26 -23.93
CA GLU A 101 5.73 -3.17 -24.84
C GLU A 101 6.93 -2.70 -25.68
N ASP A 102 8.10 -2.53 -25.05
CA ASP A 102 9.34 -2.15 -25.75
C ASP A 102 9.76 -3.23 -26.77
N ALA A 103 9.62 -4.52 -26.43
CA ALA A 103 9.91 -5.62 -27.34
C ALA A 103 8.97 -5.62 -28.56
N ILE A 104 7.68 -5.43 -28.34
CA ILE A 104 6.67 -5.37 -29.42
C ILE A 104 6.90 -4.16 -30.33
N GLU A 105 7.20 -2.99 -29.76
CA GLU A 105 7.53 -1.79 -30.54
C GLU A 105 8.81 -1.96 -31.35
N GLY A 106 9.82 -2.62 -30.79
CA GLY A 106 11.07 -2.93 -31.48
C GLY A 106 10.89 -3.89 -32.67
N GLU A 107 9.93 -4.82 -32.57
CA GLU A 107 9.62 -5.80 -33.62
C GLU A 107 8.65 -5.27 -34.69
N THR A 108 7.80 -4.29 -34.35
CA THR A 108 6.77 -3.78 -35.26
C THR A 108 7.15 -2.45 -35.93
N SER A 109 7.07 -2.39 -37.27
CA SER A 109 7.13 -1.12 -38.02
C SER A 109 6.01 -0.12 -37.67
N HIS A 110 5.06 -0.49 -36.80
CA HIS A 110 3.91 0.33 -36.42
C HIS A 110 4.27 1.43 -35.43
N GLY A 111 5.08 1.14 -34.39
CA GLY A 111 5.57 2.18 -33.46
C GLY A 111 6.44 3.23 -34.16
N SER A 112 7.23 2.80 -35.15
CA SER A 112 8.03 3.68 -36.01
C SER A 112 7.17 4.59 -36.90
N ARG A 113 6.01 4.12 -37.38
CA ARG A 113 5.06 4.91 -38.20
C ARG A 113 4.22 5.90 -37.39
N ALA A 114 3.79 5.55 -36.18
CA ALA A 114 3.09 6.47 -35.28
C ALA A 114 4.02 7.62 -34.83
N ARG A 115 5.27 7.30 -34.43
CA ARG A 115 6.31 8.31 -34.17
C ARG A 115 6.62 9.18 -35.39
N ALA A 116 6.68 8.58 -36.60
CA ALA A 116 6.88 9.34 -37.84
C ALA A 116 5.70 10.27 -38.20
N ARG A 117 4.49 10.01 -37.67
CA ARG A 117 3.31 10.88 -37.81
C ARG A 117 3.22 11.96 -36.71
N GLY A 118 4.14 11.98 -35.75
CA GLY A 118 4.12 12.93 -34.64
C GLY A 118 3.01 12.66 -33.62
N GLU A 119 2.39 11.47 -33.64
CA GLU A 119 1.44 11.05 -32.62
C GLU A 119 2.21 10.84 -31.30
N GLN A 120 1.72 11.43 -30.20
CA GLN A 120 2.25 11.10 -28.88
C GLN A 120 1.92 9.63 -28.61
N PRO A 121 2.89 8.79 -28.23
CA PRO A 121 2.59 7.43 -27.80
C PRO A 121 1.66 7.49 -26.59
N ASP A 122 0.68 6.58 -26.56
CA ASP A 122 -0.14 6.38 -25.37
C ASP A 122 0.76 6.12 -24.15
N PRO A 123 0.37 6.56 -22.95
CA PRO A 123 1.15 6.29 -21.75
C PRO A 123 1.27 4.77 -21.55
N ARG A 124 2.50 4.30 -21.38
CA ARG A 124 2.80 2.87 -21.18
C ARG A 124 1.94 2.30 -20.06
N VAL A 125 1.44 1.09 -20.25
CA VAL A 125 0.50 0.48 -19.29
C VAL A 125 1.16 0.30 -17.93
N GLY A 126 2.43 -0.13 -17.89
CA GLY A 126 3.19 -0.26 -16.66
C GLY A 126 3.38 1.07 -15.94
N ASP A 127 3.64 2.15 -16.69
CA ASP A 127 3.78 3.49 -16.12
C ASP A 127 2.48 3.97 -15.46
N SER A 128 1.36 3.73 -16.13
CA SER A 128 0.03 4.04 -15.61
C SER A 128 -0.26 3.29 -14.30
N ILE A 129 0.06 1.99 -14.23
CA ILE A 129 -0.09 1.18 -13.01
C ILE A 129 0.77 1.74 -11.87
N LEU A 130 2.03 2.08 -12.14
CA LEU A 130 2.96 2.61 -11.13
C LEU A 130 2.49 3.97 -10.59
N LYS A 131 1.98 4.86 -11.45
CA LYS A 131 1.40 6.14 -11.02
C LYS A 131 0.17 5.96 -10.12
N GLN A 132 -0.69 4.99 -10.44
CA GLN A 132 -1.85 4.66 -9.60
C GLN A 132 -1.44 4.13 -8.22
N LEU A 133 -0.40 3.29 -8.15
CA LEU A 133 0.15 2.82 -6.87
C LEU A 133 0.77 3.96 -6.04
N ALA A 134 1.19 5.05 -6.68
CA ALA A 134 1.79 6.20 -6.02
C ALA A 134 0.76 7.15 -5.39
N LEU A 135 -0.51 7.10 -5.83
CA LEU A 135 -1.56 8.02 -5.39
C LEU A 135 -1.74 8.12 -3.87
N PRO A 136 -1.70 7.03 -3.09
CA PRO A 136 -1.83 7.12 -1.62
C PRO A 136 -0.72 7.93 -0.95
N TYR A 137 0.37 8.22 -1.67
CA TYR A 137 1.53 8.94 -1.19
C TYR A 137 1.61 10.37 -1.76
N ALA A 138 0.53 10.90 -2.33
CA ALA A 138 0.54 12.23 -2.97
C ALA A 138 0.94 13.39 -2.02
N ASP A 139 0.67 13.24 -0.72
CA ASP A 139 1.03 14.23 0.31
C ASP A 139 2.44 14.00 0.89
N HIS A 140 3.17 12.99 0.40
CA HIS A 140 4.51 12.69 0.87
C HIS A 140 5.53 13.73 0.35
N PRO A 141 6.47 14.24 1.16
CA PRO A 141 7.41 15.29 0.74
C PRO A 141 8.29 14.90 -0.46
N ASP A 142 8.62 13.61 -0.59
CA ASP A 142 9.40 13.09 -1.73
C ASP A 142 8.55 12.75 -2.97
N TYR A 143 7.21 12.88 -2.87
CA TYR A 143 6.32 12.69 -4.01
C TYR A 143 6.54 13.78 -5.06
N ARG A 144 6.55 13.40 -6.33
CA ARG A 144 6.68 14.35 -7.44
C ARG A 144 5.36 14.44 -8.21
N GLU A 145 4.93 15.66 -8.50
CA GLU A 145 3.70 15.92 -9.27
C GLU A 145 3.68 15.24 -10.65
N GLU A 146 4.84 15.00 -11.26
CA GLU A 146 4.96 14.23 -12.51
C GLU A 146 4.48 12.77 -12.40
N TRP A 147 4.38 12.23 -11.18
CA TRP A 147 3.86 10.89 -10.89
C TRP A 147 2.35 10.87 -10.69
N ARG A 148 1.68 12.03 -10.69
CA ARG A 148 0.22 12.10 -10.66
C ARG A 148 -0.31 11.53 -11.99
N PRO A 149 -1.31 10.63 -11.96
CA PRO A 149 -1.97 10.11 -13.15
C PRO A 149 -2.58 11.21 -14.03
#